data_AF-A0A1F9FCZ3-F1
#
_entry.id   AF-A0A1F9FCZ3-F1
#
_cell.length_a   1.000
_cell.length_b   1.000
_cell.length_c   1.000
_cell.angle_alpha   90.00
_cell.angle_beta   90.00
_cell.angle_gamma   90.00
#
_symmetry.space_group_name_H-M   'P 1'
#
loop_
_entity.id
_entity.type
_entity.pdbx_description
1 polymer ?
#
loop_
_entity_poly.entity_id
_entity_poly.type
_entity_poly.pdbx_seq_one_letter_code
_entity_poly.pdbx_strand_id
1 'polypeptide(L)'
;MLSPKQAAADLRDIQTAVDKFTADLVERRPERGPAQDERRAIDIVLEHLVRHGHFLWGHAIKLPASVGGGIRLVDRTNNAQETLFHNFKHGERRRSGRKVLSQDMEQLPAAAALALNLQREDYVALLCSKIEKLPAAFAELDAGNRRRSVLVVKAAARVADATECDVVSASLPTEDRNIIRTDGMDRRIQAAARSRAPRP
;
A
#
# COMPACT_ATOMS: atom_id res chain seq x y z
N MET A 1 -22.40 6.29 -3.34
CA MET A 1 -21.81 6.17 -1.98
C MET A 1 -22.93 5.85 -1.00
N LEU A 2 -22.75 4.84 -0.15
CA LEU A 2 -23.73 4.49 0.91
C LEU A 2 -23.80 5.61 1.96
N SER A 3 -24.98 5.84 2.50
CA SER A 3 -25.16 6.72 3.66
C SER A 3 -24.42 6.16 4.89
N PRO A 4 -23.92 7.01 5.81
CA PRO A 4 -23.29 6.56 7.05
C PRO A 4 -24.15 5.57 7.86
N LYS A 5 -25.49 5.73 7.82
CA LYS A 5 -26.42 4.81 8.47
C LYS A 5 -26.51 3.46 7.76
N GLN A 6 -26.43 3.45 6.43
CA GLN A 6 -26.42 2.23 5.63
C GLN A 6 -25.12 1.46 5.85
N ALA A 7 -23.96 2.13 5.81
CA ALA A 7 -22.67 1.49 6.07
C ALA A 7 -22.60 0.84 7.47
N ALA A 8 -23.22 1.46 8.49
CA ALA A 8 -23.30 0.89 9.84
C ALA A 8 -24.33 -0.25 9.96
N ALA A 9 -25.34 -0.30 9.10
CA ALA A 9 -26.25 -1.45 9.00
C ALA A 9 -25.54 -2.61 8.30
N ASP A 10 -24.91 -2.36 7.14
CA ASP A 10 -24.17 -3.36 6.37
C ASP A 10 -23.07 -4.02 7.22
N LEU A 11 -22.34 -3.25 8.04
CA LEU A 11 -21.33 -3.83 8.94
C LEU A 11 -21.94 -4.77 9.99
N ARG A 12 -23.11 -4.44 10.54
CA ARG A 12 -23.82 -5.32 11.49
C ARG A 12 -24.31 -6.58 10.80
N ASP A 13 -24.79 -6.46 9.57
CA ASP A 13 -25.22 -7.61 8.77
C ASP A 13 -24.04 -8.53 8.46
N ILE A 14 -22.87 -7.97 8.12
CA ILE A 14 -21.63 -8.73 7.90
C ILE A 14 -21.18 -9.41 9.20
N GLN A 15 -21.20 -8.72 10.34
CA GLN A 15 -20.88 -9.32 11.64
C GLN A 15 -21.79 -10.51 11.92
N THR A 16 -23.09 -10.33 11.75
CA THR A 16 -24.10 -11.38 11.95
C THR A 16 -23.86 -12.57 11.01
N ALA A 17 -23.50 -12.31 9.75
CA ALA A 17 -23.19 -13.37 8.78
C ALA A 17 -21.91 -14.15 9.15
N VAL A 18 -20.88 -13.45 9.64
CA VAL A 18 -19.64 -14.10 10.12
C VAL A 18 -19.91 -14.93 11.37
N ASP A 19 -20.71 -14.42 12.31
CA ASP A 19 -21.09 -15.15 13.52
C ASP A 19 -21.88 -16.41 13.17
N LYS A 20 -22.86 -16.29 12.25
CA LYS A 20 -23.61 -17.43 11.74
C LYS A 20 -22.70 -18.45 11.05
N PHE A 21 -21.82 -17.99 10.17
CA PHE A 21 -20.85 -18.87 9.51
C PHE A 21 -19.94 -19.59 10.51
N THR A 22 -19.51 -18.89 11.57
CA THR A 22 -18.70 -19.48 12.65
C THR A 22 -19.48 -20.56 13.39
N ALA A 23 -20.75 -20.31 13.72
CA ALA A 23 -21.63 -21.31 14.33
C ALA A 23 -21.84 -22.53 13.42
N ASP A 24 -22.14 -22.31 12.13
CA ASP A 24 -22.31 -23.36 11.14
C ASP A 24 -21.04 -24.23 10.99
N LEU A 25 -19.85 -23.62 11.05
CA LEU A 25 -18.58 -24.34 11.02
C LEU A 25 -18.37 -25.21 12.27
N VAL A 26 -18.75 -24.71 13.45
CA VAL A 26 -18.67 -25.46 14.69
C VAL A 26 -19.63 -26.66 14.66
N GLU A 27 -20.84 -26.49 14.15
CA GLU A 27 -21.84 -27.56 14.01
C GLU A 27 -21.40 -28.62 13.00
N ARG A 28 -20.90 -28.20 11.83
CA ARG A 28 -20.43 -29.11 10.77
C ARG A 28 -19.14 -29.84 11.12
N ARG A 29 -18.46 -29.44 12.18
CA ARG A 29 -17.13 -29.98 12.52
C ARG A 29 -17.23 -31.47 12.87
N PRO A 30 -16.62 -32.37 12.08
CA PRO A 30 -16.72 -33.80 12.34
C PRO A 30 -15.93 -34.24 13.58
N GLU A 31 -16.39 -35.32 14.20
CA GLU A 31 -15.71 -35.97 15.32
C GLU A 31 -14.31 -36.49 14.93
N ARG A 32 -13.50 -36.88 15.92
CA ARG A 32 -12.13 -37.35 15.63
C ARG A 32 -12.24 -38.70 14.91
N GLY A 33 -11.82 -38.75 13.66
CA GLY A 33 -12.02 -39.93 12.81
C GLY A 33 -11.46 -39.74 11.39
N PRO A 34 -11.91 -40.55 10.40
CA PRO A 34 -11.34 -40.60 9.05
C PRO A 34 -11.51 -39.30 8.24
N ALA A 35 -12.41 -38.39 8.63
CA ALA A 35 -12.60 -37.07 8.02
C ALA A 35 -11.54 -36.04 8.48
N GLN A 36 -10.24 -36.40 8.43
CA GLN A 36 -9.16 -35.56 8.96
C GLN A 36 -8.99 -34.25 8.18
N ASP A 37 -9.18 -34.27 6.87
CA ASP A 37 -8.94 -33.09 6.02
C ASP A 37 -10.02 -32.00 6.20
N GLU A 38 -11.30 -32.38 6.21
CA GLU A 38 -12.41 -31.44 6.45
C GLU A 38 -12.31 -30.85 7.87
N ARG A 39 -12.05 -31.69 8.87
CA ARG A 39 -11.82 -31.22 10.24
C ARG A 39 -10.68 -30.23 10.32
N ARG A 40 -9.54 -30.55 9.69
CA ARG A 40 -8.35 -29.69 9.71
C ARG A 40 -8.63 -28.36 9.01
N ALA A 41 -9.36 -28.38 7.90
CA ALA A 41 -9.78 -27.16 7.22
C ALA A 41 -10.67 -26.29 8.12
N ILE A 42 -11.68 -26.87 8.78
CA ILE A 42 -12.56 -26.17 9.72
C ILE A 42 -11.75 -25.61 10.89
N ASP A 43 -10.85 -26.41 11.48
CA ASP A 43 -9.99 -26.01 12.60
C ASP A 43 -9.11 -24.80 12.22
N ILE A 44 -8.51 -24.80 11.02
CA ILE A 44 -7.71 -23.65 10.53
C ILE A 44 -8.56 -22.38 10.43
N VAL A 45 -9.78 -22.48 9.89
CA VAL A 45 -10.66 -21.33 9.74
C VAL A 45 -11.10 -20.78 11.10
N LEU A 46 -11.54 -21.66 12.00
CA LEU A 46 -11.93 -21.29 13.37
C LEU A 46 -10.75 -20.66 14.14
N GLU A 47 -9.55 -21.24 14.04
CA GLU A 47 -8.36 -20.68 14.66
C GLU A 47 -8.06 -19.26 14.15
N HIS A 48 -8.19 -19.02 12.84
CA HIS A 48 -8.00 -17.68 12.27
C HIS A 48 -9.08 -16.70 12.70
N LEU A 49 -10.34 -17.12 12.76
CA LEU A 49 -11.44 -16.28 13.25
C LEU A 49 -11.24 -15.92 14.72
N VAL A 50 -10.77 -16.84 15.56
CA VAL A 50 -10.46 -16.55 16.96
C VAL A 50 -9.26 -15.60 17.08
N ARG A 51 -8.16 -15.90 16.38
CA ARG A 51 -6.92 -15.11 16.47
C ARG A 51 -7.06 -13.71 15.89
N HIS A 52 -7.77 -13.57 14.77
CA HIS A 52 -7.81 -12.36 13.97
C HIS A 52 -9.20 -11.71 13.84
N GLY A 53 -10.25 -12.31 14.43
CA GLY A 53 -11.62 -11.86 14.27
C GLY A 53 -11.87 -10.44 14.74
N HIS A 54 -11.30 -10.04 15.87
CA HIS A 54 -11.38 -8.67 16.37
C HIS A 54 -10.78 -7.66 15.39
N PHE A 55 -9.82 -8.08 14.57
CA PHE A 55 -9.29 -7.22 13.54
C PHE A 55 -10.23 -7.14 12.34
N LEU A 56 -11.13 -8.11 12.04
CA LEU A 56 -11.95 -8.13 10.80
C LEU A 56 -12.76 -6.86 10.57
N TRP A 57 -13.11 -6.18 11.65
CA TRP A 57 -13.92 -4.98 11.65
C TRP A 57 -13.04 -3.75 11.40
N GLY A 58 -13.41 -2.94 10.40
CA GLY A 58 -12.75 -1.68 10.11
C GLY A 58 -12.81 -0.68 11.27
N HIS A 59 -12.05 0.42 11.17
CA HIS A 59 -12.12 1.48 12.18
C HIS A 59 -13.36 2.34 11.90
N ALA A 60 -14.34 2.30 12.81
CA ALA A 60 -15.48 3.19 12.77
C ALA A 60 -15.08 4.56 13.32
N ILE A 61 -14.85 5.54 12.43
CA ILE A 61 -14.50 6.91 12.80
C ILE A 61 -15.78 7.74 12.88
N LYS A 62 -16.04 8.32 14.06
CA LYS A 62 -17.10 9.32 14.20
C LYS A 62 -16.63 10.63 13.57
N LEU A 63 -17.38 11.12 12.59
CA LEU A 63 -17.10 12.38 11.94
C LEU A 63 -17.76 13.53 12.72
N PRO A 64 -17.09 14.68 12.90
CA PRO A 64 -17.69 15.83 13.55
C PRO A 64 -18.83 16.41 12.69
N ALA A 65 -19.80 17.06 13.35
CA ALA A 65 -20.96 17.64 12.66
C ALA A 65 -20.57 18.67 11.59
N SER A 66 -19.44 19.34 11.75
CA SER A 66 -18.89 20.33 10.80
C SER A 66 -18.56 19.76 9.42
N VAL A 67 -18.33 18.45 9.28
CA VAL A 67 -18.05 17.78 7.99
C VAL A 67 -19.20 16.87 7.54
N GLY A 68 -20.42 17.11 8.05
CA GLY A 68 -21.62 16.33 7.73
C GLY A 68 -21.99 15.27 8.77
N GLY A 69 -21.18 15.10 9.82
CA GLY A 69 -21.45 14.16 10.92
C GLY A 69 -21.46 12.68 10.50
N GLY A 70 -21.86 11.82 11.44
CA GLY A 70 -22.05 10.38 11.20
C GLY A 70 -20.84 9.51 11.51
N ILE A 71 -20.86 8.28 11.01
CA ILE A 71 -19.80 7.28 11.19
C ILE A 71 -19.25 6.91 9.82
N ARG A 72 -17.95 7.07 9.63
CA ARG A 72 -17.23 6.58 8.47
C ARG A 72 -16.51 5.29 8.86
N LEU A 73 -16.89 4.20 8.20
CA LEU A 73 -16.12 2.97 8.28
C LEU A 73 -14.88 3.12 7.40
N VAL A 74 -13.71 2.98 8.00
CA VAL A 74 -12.45 2.92 7.27
C VAL A 74 -12.05 1.47 7.11
N ASP A 75 -11.86 1.05 5.86
CA ASP A 75 -11.32 -0.27 5.55
C ASP A 75 -9.97 -0.45 6.25
N ARG A 76 -9.88 -1.50 7.06
CA ARG A 76 -8.62 -1.89 7.72
C ARG A 76 -7.60 -2.45 6.75
N THR A 77 -8.10 -3.01 5.65
CA THR A 77 -7.29 -3.74 4.70
C THR A 77 -6.82 -2.73 3.68
N ASN A 78 -5.51 -2.63 3.55
CA ASN A 78 -4.82 -2.13 2.38
C ASN A 78 -5.20 -2.88 1.09
N ASN A 79 -6.27 -3.70 1.03
CA ASN A 79 -6.77 -4.43 -0.13
C ASN A 79 -6.70 -3.62 -1.42
N ALA A 80 -7.10 -2.34 -1.42
CA ALA A 80 -6.98 -1.49 -2.61
C ALA A 80 -5.52 -1.27 -3.03
N GLN A 81 -4.64 -0.98 -2.07
CA GLN A 81 -3.20 -0.82 -2.29
C GLN A 81 -2.54 -2.17 -2.64
N GLU A 82 -2.88 -3.26 -1.95
CA GLU A 82 -2.39 -4.61 -2.24
C GLU A 82 -2.82 -5.06 -3.63
N THR A 83 -4.07 -4.84 -3.99
CA THR A 83 -4.60 -5.11 -5.35
C THR A 83 -3.83 -4.29 -6.38
N LEU A 84 -3.61 -2.99 -6.11
CA LEU A 84 -2.83 -2.12 -7.00
C LEU A 84 -1.38 -2.64 -7.15
N PHE A 85 -0.69 -2.93 -6.05
CA PHE A 85 0.68 -3.44 -6.05
C PHE A 85 0.77 -4.85 -6.65
N HIS A 86 -0.24 -5.68 -6.46
CA HIS A 86 -0.38 -6.98 -7.08
C HIS A 86 -0.44 -6.82 -8.59
N ASN A 87 -1.35 -5.97 -9.09
CA ASN A 87 -1.49 -5.70 -10.52
C ASN A 87 -0.20 -5.12 -11.11
N PHE A 88 0.47 -4.23 -10.38
CA PHE A 88 1.79 -3.70 -10.73
C PHE A 88 2.82 -4.82 -10.91
N LYS A 89 2.99 -5.65 -9.87
CA LYS A 89 3.93 -6.76 -9.91
C LYS A 89 3.57 -7.75 -11.01
N HIS A 90 2.29 -8.00 -11.27
CA HIS A 90 1.87 -8.89 -12.34
C HIS A 90 2.18 -8.34 -13.72
N GLY A 91 1.91 -7.06 -13.97
CA GLY A 91 2.29 -6.40 -15.22
C GLY A 91 3.81 -6.43 -15.44
N GLU A 92 4.57 -6.10 -14.40
CA GLU A 92 6.04 -6.13 -14.43
C GLU A 92 6.59 -7.53 -14.69
N ARG A 93 6.05 -8.57 -14.03
CA ARG A 93 6.43 -9.96 -14.31
C ARG A 93 6.15 -10.36 -15.75
N ARG A 94 5.03 -9.92 -16.33
CA ARG A 94 4.71 -10.23 -17.74
C ARG A 94 5.65 -9.51 -18.71
N ARG A 95 6.09 -8.30 -18.37
CA ARG A 95 7.00 -7.50 -19.19
C ARG A 95 8.45 -8.00 -19.10
N SER A 96 8.96 -8.25 -17.89
CA SER A 96 10.36 -8.61 -17.67
C SER A 96 10.62 -10.12 -17.63
N GLY A 97 9.60 -10.93 -17.36
CA GLY A 97 9.73 -12.38 -17.12
C GLY A 97 10.40 -12.74 -15.80
N ARG A 98 10.76 -11.76 -14.95
CA ARG A 98 11.57 -12.00 -13.74
C ARG A 98 10.70 -12.30 -12.53
N LYS A 99 11.19 -13.21 -11.67
CA LYS A 99 10.53 -13.52 -10.38
C LYS A 99 10.72 -12.40 -9.35
N VAL A 100 11.93 -11.85 -9.26
CA VAL A 100 12.33 -10.78 -8.34
C VAL A 100 12.28 -9.46 -9.10
N LEU A 101 11.42 -8.54 -8.64
CA LEU A 101 11.09 -7.29 -9.34
C LEU A 101 11.64 -6.05 -8.63
N SER A 102 12.46 -6.19 -7.59
CA SER A 102 12.82 -5.05 -6.74
C SER A 102 13.45 -3.91 -7.55
N GLN A 103 14.44 -4.23 -8.40
CA GLN A 103 15.06 -3.26 -9.30
C GLN A 103 14.09 -2.76 -10.38
N ASP A 104 13.27 -3.66 -10.96
CA ASP A 104 12.29 -3.28 -11.98
C ASP A 104 11.29 -2.25 -11.41
N MET A 105 10.87 -2.41 -10.15
CA MET A 105 9.98 -1.47 -9.47
C MET A 105 10.65 -0.17 -9.07
N GLU A 106 11.92 -0.19 -8.66
CA GLU A 106 12.71 1.01 -8.38
C GLU A 106 12.94 1.85 -9.65
N GLN A 107 13.06 1.22 -10.82
CA GLN A 107 13.27 1.87 -12.11
C GLN A 107 11.98 2.34 -12.77
N LEU A 108 10.80 2.05 -12.20
CA LEU A 108 9.55 2.53 -12.76
C LEU A 108 9.49 4.06 -12.69
N PRO A 109 9.03 4.72 -13.77
CA PRO A 109 8.81 6.15 -13.72
C PRO A 109 7.70 6.46 -12.70
N ALA A 110 7.80 7.59 -12.01
CA ALA A 110 6.77 8.03 -11.05
C ALA A 110 5.36 8.08 -11.66
N ALA A 111 5.28 8.38 -12.97
CA ALA A 111 4.04 8.39 -13.74
C ALA A 111 3.39 7.01 -13.93
N ALA A 112 4.11 5.90 -13.70
CA ALA A 112 3.58 4.55 -13.90
C ALA A 112 2.35 4.30 -13.01
N ALA A 113 2.40 4.74 -11.75
CA ALA A 113 1.27 4.60 -10.83
C ALA A 113 0.07 5.46 -11.26
N LEU A 114 0.35 6.66 -11.79
CA LEU A 114 -0.68 7.52 -12.31
C LEU A 114 -1.37 6.92 -13.54
N ALA A 115 -0.62 6.30 -14.45
CA ALA A 115 -1.16 5.69 -15.66
C ALA A 115 -2.24 4.63 -15.36
N LEU A 116 -2.07 3.84 -14.28
CA LEU A 116 -3.11 2.91 -13.83
C LEU A 116 -4.36 3.63 -13.32
N ASN A 117 -4.20 4.70 -12.56
CA ASN A 117 -5.34 5.47 -12.06
C ASN A 117 -6.13 6.13 -13.19
N LEU A 118 -5.45 6.54 -14.27
CA LEU A 118 -6.08 7.14 -15.46
C LEU A 118 -6.95 6.15 -16.26
N GLN A 119 -6.90 4.84 -15.97
CA GLN A 119 -7.83 3.86 -16.56
C GLN A 119 -9.21 3.91 -15.91
N ARG A 120 -9.36 4.56 -14.75
CA ARG A 120 -10.63 4.68 -14.04
C ARG A 120 -11.36 5.94 -14.46
N GLU A 121 -12.51 5.80 -15.10
CA GLU A 121 -13.31 6.93 -15.59
C GLU A 121 -13.67 7.93 -14.48
N ASP A 122 -14.08 7.44 -13.30
CA ASP A 122 -14.41 8.29 -12.15
C ASP A 122 -13.23 9.16 -11.71
N TYR A 123 -12.02 8.60 -11.75
CA TYR A 123 -10.80 9.31 -11.37
C TYR A 123 -10.46 10.39 -12.40
N VAL A 124 -10.58 10.06 -13.69
CA VAL A 124 -10.38 11.01 -14.79
C VAL A 124 -11.41 12.13 -14.74
N ALA A 125 -12.67 11.81 -14.44
CA ALA A 125 -13.75 12.78 -14.31
C ALA A 125 -13.47 13.79 -13.20
N LEU A 126 -12.97 13.33 -12.05
CA LEU A 126 -12.55 14.17 -10.93
C LEU A 126 -11.33 15.05 -11.26
N LEU A 127 -10.35 14.53 -12.00
CA LEU A 127 -9.09 15.22 -12.23
C LEU A 127 -9.17 16.24 -13.38
N CYS A 128 -9.71 15.85 -14.53
CA CYS A 128 -9.71 16.66 -15.75
C CYS A 128 -11.02 16.56 -16.57
N SER A 129 -12.08 16.00 -15.98
CA SER A 129 -13.37 15.68 -16.62
C SER A 129 -13.31 14.60 -17.71
N LYS A 130 -12.35 14.68 -18.63
CA LYS A 130 -12.11 13.71 -19.71
C LYS A 130 -10.62 13.54 -19.93
N ILE A 131 -10.20 12.33 -20.34
CA ILE A 131 -8.79 11.99 -20.55
C ILE A 131 -8.11 12.89 -21.60
N GLU A 132 -8.87 13.34 -22.60
CA GLU A 132 -8.41 14.27 -23.65
C GLU A 132 -7.96 15.63 -23.11
N LYS A 133 -8.49 16.06 -21.96
CA LYS A 133 -8.14 17.32 -21.31
C LYS A 133 -6.95 17.20 -20.36
N LEU A 134 -6.42 15.99 -20.17
CA LEU A 134 -5.29 15.75 -19.28
C LEU A 134 -4.05 16.61 -19.62
N PRO A 135 -3.66 16.81 -20.90
CA PRO A 135 -2.52 17.69 -21.22
C PRO A 135 -2.76 19.15 -20.80
N ALA A 136 -3.98 19.65 -20.98
CA ALA A 136 -4.33 21.02 -20.58
C ALA A 136 -4.30 21.17 -19.05
N ALA A 137 -4.81 20.18 -18.31
CA ALA A 137 -4.76 20.17 -16.85
C ALA A 137 -3.31 20.16 -16.31
N PHE A 138 -2.42 19.38 -16.93
CA PHE A 138 -0.99 19.43 -16.58
C PHE A 138 -0.35 20.78 -16.90
N ALA A 139 -0.65 21.36 -18.05
CA ALA A 139 -0.11 22.67 -18.44
C ALA A 139 -0.53 23.78 -17.44
N GLU A 140 -1.76 23.73 -16.94
CA GLU A 140 -2.26 24.67 -15.93
C GLU A 140 -1.56 24.51 -14.57
N LEU A 141 -1.40 23.27 -14.10
CA LEU A 141 -0.65 22.95 -12.88
C LEU A 141 0.81 23.41 -12.99
N ASP A 142 1.44 23.13 -14.13
CA ASP A 142 2.81 23.56 -14.42
C ASP A 142 2.93 25.08 -14.50
N ALA A 143 1.95 25.79 -15.05
CA ALA A 143 1.97 27.25 -15.11
C ALA A 143 2.00 27.86 -13.70
N GLY A 144 1.25 27.30 -12.75
CA GLY A 144 1.28 27.68 -11.35
C GLY A 144 2.63 27.38 -10.68
N ASN A 145 3.18 26.19 -10.94
CA ASN A 145 4.47 25.77 -10.39
C ASN A 145 5.65 26.54 -10.99
N ARG A 146 5.63 26.90 -12.28
CA ARG A 146 6.65 27.78 -12.90
C ARG A 146 6.65 29.17 -12.27
N ARG A 147 5.48 29.73 -11.99
CA ARG A 147 5.38 31.04 -11.32
C ARG A 147 5.98 31.00 -9.91
N ARG A 148 5.76 29.90 -9.18
CA ARG A 148 6.36 29.67 -7.85
C ARG A 148 7.84 29.32 -7.91
N SER A 149 8.26 28.47 -8.85
CA SER A 149 9.66 28.07 -9.01
C SER A 149 10.52 29.24 -9.48
N VAL A 150 10.01 30.19 -10.29
CA VAL A 150 10.75 31.42 -10.58
C VAL A 150 11.00 32.27 -9.32
N LEU A 151 10.05 32.29 -8.37
CA LEU A 151 10.24 32.97 -7.08
C LEU A 151 11.21 32.22 -6.16
N VAL A 152 11.10 30.89 -6.09
CA VAL A 152 11.99 30.02 -5.29
C VAL A 152 13.40 29.97 -5.87
N VAL A 153 13.57 29.88 -7.19
CA VAL A 153 14.86 29.93 -7.89
C VAL A 153 15.52 31.29 -7.74
N LYS A 154 14.76 32.40 -7.75
CA LYS A 154 15.31 33.73 -7.42
C LYS A 154 15.75 33.85 -5.95
N ALA A 155 15.10 33.14 -5.03
CA ALA A 155 15.48 33.08 -3.62
C ALA A 155 16.66 32.11 -3.38
N ALA A 156 16.67 30.95 -4.04
CA ALA A 156 17.71 29.92 -3.97
C ALA A 156 19.00 30.33 -4.69
N ALA A 157 18.93 31.15 -5.75
CA ALA A 157 20.09 31.77 -6.37
C ALA A 157 20.83 32.74 -5.43
N ARG A 158 20.23 33.13 -4.29
CA ARG A 158 20.92 33.84 -3.20
C ARG A 158 21.57 32.91 -2.16
N VAL A 159 21.33 31.60 -2.23
CA VAL A 159 21.72 30.61 -1.21
C VAL A 159 22.51 29.41 -1.79
N ALA A 160 22.56 29.20 -3.10
CA ALA A 160 23.16 28.03 -3.73
C ALA A 160 24.69 28.13 -3.91
N ASP A 161 25.42 28.00 -2.81
CA ASP A 161 26.72 27.32 -2.76
C ASP A 161 26.63 26.22 -1.69
N ALA A 162 25.89 25.14 -2.01
CA ALA A 162 26.01 23.82 -1.38
C ALA A 162 24.88 22.88 -1.86
N THR A 163 25.30 21.83 -2.58
CA THR A 163 24.71 20.47 -2.60
C THR A 163 23.24 20.28 -2.98
N GLU A 164 23.02 19.77 -4.19
CA GLU A 164 21.87 18.93 -4.52
C GLU A 164 22.31 17.45 -4.47
N CYS A 165 21.96 16.78 -3.38
CA CYS A 165 21.86 15.31 -3.31
C CYS A 165 20.43 15.01 -2.92
N ASP A 166 19.59 14.68 -3.89
CA ASP A 166 18.20 14.32 -3.62
C ASP A 166 17.83 13.07 -4.42
N VAL A 167 17.91 11.92 -3.75
CA VAL A 167 16.82 10.95 -3.52
C VAL A 167 17.46 9.81 -2.73
N VAL A 168 17.21 9.78 -1.42
CA VAL A 168 17.61 8.66 -0.56
C VAL A 168 16.64 7.50 -0.81
N SER A 169 16.86 6.75 -1.89
CA SER A 169 16.35 5.39 -2.00
C SER A 169 17.14 4.51 -1.04
N ALA A 170 16.45 3.68 -0.26
CA ALA A 170 17.06 2.82 0.77
C ALA A 170 17.95 1.69 0.20
N SER A 171 18.16 1.65 -1.10
CA SER A 171 19.06 0.73 -1.81
C SER A 171 20.11 1.53 -2.57
N LEU A 172 21.39 1.24 -2.27
CA LEU A 172 22.52 1.73 -3.07
C LEU A 172 22.33 1.33 -4.54
N PRO A 173 22.61 2.22 -5.51
CA PRO A 173 22.68 1.88 -6.92
C PRO A 173 23.56 0.65 -7.15
N THR A 174 23.21 -0.20 -8.12
CA THR A 174 23.92 -1.46 -8.38
C THR A 174 25.42 -1.24 -8.66
N GLU A 175 25.75 -0.15 -9.34
CA GLU A 175 27.12 0.28 -9.63
C GLU A 175 27.89 0.56 -8.34
N ASP A 176 27.30 1.34 -7.43
CA ASP A 176 27.88 1.69 -6.13
C ASP A 176 27.91 0.50 -5.16
N ARG A 177 26.99 -0.45 -5.32
CA ARG A 177 26.88 -1.63 -4.45
C ARG A 177 28.11 -2.51 -4.57
N ASN A 178 28.70 -2.63 -5.76
CA ASN A 178 29.93 -3.38 -5.99
C ASN A 178 31.16 -2.68 -5.40
N ILE A 179 31.13 -1.35 -5.31
CA ILE A 179 32.20 -0.54 -4.72
C ILE A 179 32.15 -0.65 -3.18
N ILE A 180 30.94 -0.64 -2.60
CA ILE A 180 30.76 -0.60 -1.15
C ILE A 180 30.73 -2.02 -0.53
N ARG A 181 30.13 -3.01 -1.19
CA ARG A 181 30.11 -4.42 -0.73
C ARG A 181 31.28 -5.22 -1.28
N THR A 182 32.48 -4.72 -1.06
CA THR A 182 33.67 -5.54 -1.25
C THR A 182 33.77 -6.57 -0.11
N ASP A 183 34.39 -7.73 -0.39
CA ASP A 183 34.62 -8.76 0.63
C ASP A 183 35.28 -8.19 1.90
N GLY A 184 36.15 -7.18 1.73
CA GLY A 184 36.79 -6.48 2.84
C GLY A 184 35.80 -5.67 3.69
N MET A 185 34.85 -4.96 3.07
CA MET A 185 33.84 -4.18 3.78
C MET A 185 32.83 -5.10 4.49
N ASP A 186 32.41 -6.19 3.83
CA ASP A 186 31.51 -7.18 4.42
C ASP A 186 32.14 -7.85 5.65
N ARG A 187 33.43 -8.19 5.60
CA ARG A 187 34.18 -8.68 6.78
C ARG A 187 34.19 -7.67 7.92
N ARG A 188 34.37 -6.38 7.63
CA ARG A 188 34.38 -5.31 8.64
C ARG A 188 33.00 -5.10 9.26
N ILE A 189 31.94 -5.14 8.46
CA ILE A 189 30.55 -5.04 8.95
C ILE A 189 30.22 -6.25 9.83
N GLN A 190 30.56 -7.46 9.40
CA GLN A 190 30.33 -8.68 10.19
C GLN A 190 31.15 -8.67 11.50
N ALA A 191 32.39 -8.22 11.46
CA ALA A 191 33.22 -8.06 12.67
C ALA A 191 32.60 -7.04 13.64
N ALA A 192 32.11 -5.90 13.15
CA ALA A 192 31.43 -4.89 13.97
C ALA A 192 30.08 -5.36 14.53
N ALA A 193 29.32 -6.14 13.76
CA ALA A 193 28.06 -6.74 14.22
C ALA A 193 28.31 -7.78 15.33
N ARG A 194 29.38 -8.56 15.23
CA ARG A 194 29.79 -9.55 16.23
C ARG A 194 30.46 -8.95 17.46
N SER A 195 31.05 -7.77 17.35
CA SER A 195 31.70 -7.08 18.47
C SER A 195 30.73 -6.27 19.35
N ARG A 196 29.49 -6.05 18.89
CA ARG A 196 28.42 -5.55 19.76
C ARG A 196 28.01 -6.68 20.72
N ALA A 197 28.37 -6.53 22.00
CA ALA A 197 27.88 -7.39 23.06
C ALA A 197 26.33 -7.42 23.06
N PRO A 198 25.69 -8.56 23.41
CA PRO A 198 24.25 -8.60 23.55
C PRO A 198 23.83 -7.55 24.57
N ARG A 199 22.89 -6.68 24.21
CA ARG A 199 22.30 -5.75 25.17
C ARG A 199 21.56 -6.59 26.23
N PRO A 200 21.73 -6.28 27.53
CA PRO A 200 20.98 -6.94 28.59
C PRO A 200 19.48 -6.71 28.46
#